data_AF-A0A9E2E3T4-F1
#
_entry.id   AF-A0A9E2E3T4-F1
#
_cell.length_a   1.000
_cell.length_b   1.000
_cell.length_c   1.000
_cell.angle_alpha   90.00
_cell.angle_beta   90.00
_cell.angle_gamma   90.00
#
_symmetry.space_group_name_H-M   'P 1'
#
loop_
_entity.id
_entity.type
_entity.pdbx_description
1 polymer ?
#
loop_
_entity_poly.entity_id
_entity_poly.type
_entity_poly.pdbx_seq_one_letter_code
_entity_poly.pdbx_strand_id
1 'polypeptide(L)'
;MKKLLKTTITISILCLVVMLTSCTEAPEHVSGAKFKSEYELGNRQTMHQSEYLGEKDGRFYLRRKSMSLLNKNKWNEEIWYAIAEDLEPAFLNKLRKEAKAGEELKSDRQ
;
A
#
# COMPACT_ATOMS: atom_id res chain seq x y z
N MET A 1 -16.30 -24.72 37.21
CA MET A 1 -16.10 -23.43 36.50
C MET A 1 -15.00 -23.48 35.42
N LYS A 2 -14.76 -24.62 34.74
CA LYS A 2 -13.69 -24.75 33.72
C LYS A 2 -14.18 -24.57 32.26
N LYS A 3 -15.51 -24.57 32.05
CA LYS A 3 -16.13 -24.45 30.72
C LYS A 3 -16.22 -23.00 30.24
N LEU A 4 -16.51 -22.04 31.14
CA LEU A 4 -16.59 -20.62 30.77
C LEU A 4 -15.23 -20.06 30.32
N LEU A 5 -14.13 -20.39 31.00
CA LEU A 5 -12.80 -19.88 30.65
C LEU A 5 -12.32 -20.35 29.26
N LYS A 6 -12.60 -21.60 28.89
CA LYS A 6 -12.21 -22.17 27.58
C LYS A 6 -12.91 -21.48 26.42
N THR A 7 -14.20 -21.17 26.59
CA THR A 7 -15.04 -20.57 25.54
C THR A 7 -14.60 -19.14 25.23
N THR A 8 -14.25 -18.36 26.26
CA THR A 8 -13.75 -16.99 26.11
C THR A 8 -12.39 -16.94 25.41
N ILE A 9 -11.48 -17.87 25.74
CA ILE A 9 -10.16 -17.98 25.10
C ILE A 9 -10.33 -18.34 23.61
N THR A 10 -11.21 -19.29 23.27
CA THR A 10 -11.44 -19.65 21.86
C THR A 10 -12.05 -18.53 21.03
N ILE A 11 -12.95 -17.73 21.59
CA ILE A 11 -13.58 -16.60 20.87
C ILE A 11 -12.56 -15.48 20.65
N SER A 12 -11.69 -15.22 21.63
CA SER A 12 -10.63 -14.20 21.51
C SER A 12 -9.57 -14.57 20.47
N ILE A 13 -9.18 -15.85 20.40
CA ILE A 13 -8.24 -16.36 19.37
C ILE A 13 -8.87 -16.29 17.98
N LEU A 14 -10.17 -16.58 17.85
CA LEU A 14 -10.88 -16.51 16.57
C LEU A 14 -10.95 -15.07 16.03
N CYS A 15 -11.21 -14.07 16.88
CA CYS A 15 -11.18 -12.65 16.48
C CYS A 15 -9.78 -12.19 16.04
N LEU A 16 -8.71 -12.71 16.66
CA LEU A 16 -7.34 -12.38 16.28
C LEU A 16 -6.98 -12.92 14.88
N VAL A 17 -7.50 -14.11 14.51
CA VAL A 17 -7.26 -14.71 13.19
C VAL A 17 -8.02 -13.97 12.09
N VAL A 18 -9.25 -13.51 12.35
CA VAL A 18 -10.05 -12.77 11.35
C VAL A 18 -9.43 -11.41 11.00
N MET A 19 -8.66 -10.79 11.90
CA MET A 19 -7.91 -9.55 11.63
C MET A 19 -6.65 -9.78 10.77
N LEU A 20 -6.11 -11.00 10.74
CA LEU A 20 -4.90 -11.33 9.97
C LEU A 20 -5.20 -11.74 8.52
N THR A 21 -6.47 -11.94 8.16
CA THR A 21 -6.90 -12.42 6.84
C THR A 21 -7.58 -11.35 6.00
N SER A 22 -7.35 -10.06 6.25
CA SER A 22 -7.64 -9.06 5.22
C SER A 22 -6.66 -9.31 4.06
N CYS A 23 -7.07 -10.16 3.12
CA CYS A 23 -6.36 -10.47 1.88
C CYS A 23 -6.18 -9.18 1.07
N THR A 24 -5.15 -8.41 1.38
CA THR A 24 -4.46 -7.64 0.37
C THR A 24 -3.50 -8.61 -0.30
N GLU A 25 -3.62 -8.76 -1.61
CA GLU A 25 -2.61 -9.47 -2.40
C GLU A 25 -1.22 -8.94 -2.04
N ALA A 26 -0.23 -9.84 -1.98
CA ALA A 26 1.13 -9.44 -1.64
C ALA A 26 1.59 -8.33 -2.62
N PRO A 27 2.34 -7.31 -2.15
CA PRO A 27 2.80 -6.26 -3.04
C PRO A 27 3.52 -6.80 -4.28
N GLU A 28 3.12 -6.33 -5.46
CA GLU A 28 3.73 -6.69 -6.75
C GLU A 28 5.05 -5.93 -6.92
N HIS A 29 6.13 -6.66 -7.22
CA HIS A 29 7.39 -6.02 -7.60
C HIS A 29 7.32 -5.50 -9.04
N VAL A 30 7.69 -4.25 -9.26
CA VAL A 30 7.75 -3.63 -10.58
C VAL A 30 9.09 -2.95 -10.81
N SER A 31 9.50 -2.82 -12.07
CA SER A 31 10.70 -2.06 -12.41
C SER A 31 10.56 -0.58 -12.04
N GLY A 32 11.69 0.09 -11.76
CA GLY A 32 11.67 1.50 -11.43
C GLY A 32 11.10 2.39 -12.54
N ALA A 33 11.24 2.00 -13.82
CA ALA A 33 10.61 2.70 -14.94
C ALA A 33 9.07 2.61 -14.91
N LYS A 34 8.51 1.41 -14.67
CA LYS A 34 7.06 1.19 -14.53
C LYS A 34 6.52 1.95 -13.32
N PHE A 35 7.25 1.89 -12.20
CA PHE A 35 6.92 2.64 -10.98
C PHE A 35 6.88 4.15 -11.24
N LYS A 36 7.94 4.72 -11.83
CA LYS A 36 8.03 6.16 -12.14
C LYS A 36 6.89 6.60 -13.05
N SER A 37 6.63 5.85 -14.13
CA SER A 37 5.57 6.18 -15.06
C SER A 37 4.19 6.21 -14.38
N GLU A 38 3.88 5.22 -13.55
CA GLU A 38 2.60 5.15 -12.85
C GLU A 38 2.48 6.25 -11.77
N TYR A 39 3.56 6.53 -11.03
CA TYR A 39 3.63 7.65 -10.08
C TYR A 39 3.36 9.00 -10.76
N GLU A 40 3.97 9.26 -11.92
CA GLU A 40 3.83 10.54 -12.64
C GLU A 40 2.45 10.74 -13.25
N LEU A 41 1.80 9.64 -13.66
CA LEU A 41 0.42 9.65 -14.12
C LEU A 41 -0.55 9.90 -12.96
N GLY A 42 -0.32 9.27 -11.80
CA GLY A 42 -1.10 9.49 -10.58
C GLY A 42 -2.62 9.42 -10.85
N ASN A 43 -3.34 10.45 -10.43
CA ASN A 43 -4.79 10.57 -10.62
C ASN A 43 -5.20 11.29 -11.92
N ARG A 44 -4.29 11.47 -12.88
CA ARG A 44 -4.59 12.09 -14.18
C ARG A 44 -5.24 11.12 -15.16
N GLN A 45 -5.41 9.86 -14.77
CA GLN A 45 -6.02 8.81 -15.58
C GLN A 45 -7.50 8.62 -15.19
N THR A 46 -8.37 8.32 -16.15
CA THR A 46 -9.80 8.10 -15.87
C THR A 46 -10.07 6.71 -15.29
N MET A 47 -9.31 5.70 -15.72
CA MET A 47 -9.51 4.28 -15.38
C MET A 47 -8.52 3.77 -14.32
N HIS A 48 -7.55 4.60 -13.94
CA HIS A 48 -6.51 4.27 -12.99
C HIS A 48 -6.33 5.41 -11.99
N GLN A 49 -5.99 5.08 -10.76
CA GLN A 49 -5.59 6.03 -9.73
C GLN A 49 -4.40 5.48 -8.99
N SER A 50 -3.39 6.30 -8.82
CA SER A 50 -2.12 5.88 -8.24
C SER A 50 -1.68 6.88 -7.17
N GLU A 51 -1.33 6.36 -6.01
CA GLU A 51 -0.95 7.14 -4.83
C GLU A 51 0.31 6.57 -4.20
N TYR A 52 1.27 7.45 -3.92
CA TYR A 52 2.51 7.08 -3.25
C TYR A 52 2.25 6.85 -1.75
N LEU A 53 2.68 5.70 -1.25
CA LEU A 53 2.46 5.29 0.14
C LEU A 53 3.67 5.54 1.05
N GLY A 54 4.84 5.78 0.48
CA GLY A 54 6.08 6.02 1.22
C GLY A 54 7.17 4.98 0.97
N GLU A 55 8.23 5.11 1.75
CA GLU A 55 9.42 4.25 1.76
C GLU A 55 9.41 3.36 3.01
N LYS A 56 9.78 2.10 2.85
CA LYS A 56 10.04 1.18 3.96
C LYS A 56 11.08 0.13 3.55
N ASP A 57 12.11 -0.05 4.38
CA ASP A 57 13.16 -1.05 4.18
C ASP A 57 13.82 -0.97 2.79
N GLY A 58 14.06 0.25 2.29
CA GLY A 58 14.63 0.51 0.96
C GLY A 58 13.69 0.25 -0.22
N ARG A 59 12.41 -0.03 0.05
CA ARG A 59 11.35 -0.23 -0.95
C ARG A 59 10.40 0.96 -0.96
N PHE A 60 9.98 1.34 -2.15
CA PHE A 60 9.06 2.44 -2.41
C PHE A 60 7.73 1.86 -2.85
N TYR A 61 6.62 2.33 -2.27
CA TYR A 61 5.31 1.72 -2.47
C TYR A 61 4.32 2.65 -3.17
N LEU A 62 3.56 2.09 -4.10
CA LEU A 62 2.41 2.74 -4.74
C LEU A 62 1.16 1.92 -4.47
N ARG A 63 0.09 2.59 -4.07
CA ARG A 63 -1.25 2.03 -4.19
C ARG A 63 -1.77 2.33 -5.58
N ARG A 64 -2.14 1.30 -6.32
CA ARG A 64 -2.75 1.42 -7.64
C ARG A 64 -4.18 0.91 -7.59
N LYS A 65 -5.12 1.72 -8.06
CA LYS A 65 -6.52 1.33 -8.26
C LYS A 65 -6.81 1.31 -9.75
N SER A 66 -7.48 0.27 -10.22
CA SER A 66 -7.91 0.15 -11.62
C SER A 66 -9.40 -0.16 -11.68
N MET A 67 -10.10 0.52 -12.58
CA MET A 67 -11.53 0.29 -12.77
C MET A 67 -11.74 -1.01 -13.55
N SER A 68 -12.59 -1.89 -13.04
CA SER A 68 -12.81 -3.20 -13.65
C SER A 68 -13.45 -3.06 -15.04
N LEU A 69 -12.95 -3.83 -16.00
CA LEU A 69 -13.52 -3.90 -17.36
C LEU A 69 -14.92 -4.54 -17.39
N LEU A 70 -15.18 -5.52 -16.51
CA LEU A 70 -16.46 -6.22 -16.43
C LEU A 70 -17.53 -5.46 -15.63
N ASN A 71 -17.14 -4.73 -14.58
CA ASN A 71 -18.02 -3.90 -13.77
C ASN A 71 -17.39 -2.52 -13.54
N LYS A 72 -17.87 -1.53 -14.29
CA LYS A 72 -17.35 -0.15 -14.27
C LYS A 72 -17.48 0.55 -12.91
N ASN A 73 -18.34 0.06 -12.02
CA ASN A 73 -18.48 0.64 -10.67
C ASN A 73 -17.55 -0.03 -9.64
N LYS A 74 -16.83 -1.09 -10.04
CA LYS A 74 -15.87 -1.79 -9.18
C LYS A 74 -14.45 -1.32 -9.48
N TRP A 75 -13.74 -0.95 -8.43
CA TRP A 75 -12.30 -0.69 -8.48
C TRP A 75 -11.56 -1.88 -7.87
N ASN A 76 -10.52 -2.35 -8.56
CA ASN A 76 -9.56 -3.31 -8.04
C ASN A 76 -8.37 -2.53 -7.48
N GLU A 77 -7.84 -2.96 -6.35
CA GLU A 77 -6.70 -2.32 -5.67
C GLU A 77 -5.53 -3.29 -5.60
N GLU A 78 -4.35 -2.80 -5.96
CA GLU A 78 -3.08 -3.50 -5.92
C GLU A 78 -2.04 -2.61 -5.23
N ILE A 79 -1.08 -3.22 -4.54
CA ILE A 79 0.09 -2.50 -4.03
C ILE A 79 1.27 -2.88 -4.90
N TRP A 80 1.94 -1.89 -5.47
CA TRP A 80 3.19 -2.06 -6.21
C TRP A 80 4.36 -1.60 -5.35
N TYR A 81 5.52 -2.23 -5.55
CA TYR A 81 6.77 -1.76 -4.98
C TYR A 81 7.93 -1.79 -5.98
N ALA A 82 8.87 -0.86 -5.82
CA ALA A 82 10.17 -0.87 -6.46
C ALA A 82 11.27 -0.76 -5.41
N ILE A 83 12.43 -1.37 -5.67
CA ILE A 83 13.62 -1.22 -4.82
C ILE A 83 14.40 0.05 -5.19
N ALA A 84 15.14 0.62 -4.24
CA ALA A 84 15.90 1.86 -4.44
C ALA A 84 16.87 1.78 -5.63
N GLU A 85 17.48 0.61 -5.82
CA GLU A 85 18.50 0.35 -6.85
C GLU A 85 17.94 0.42 -8.28
N ASP A 86 16.64 0.15 -8.44
CA ASP A 86 15.96 0.18 -9.74
C ASP A 86 15.48 1.59 -10.12
N LEU A 87 15.54 2.54 -9.18
CA LEU A 87 15.02 3.89 -9.37
C LEU A 87 16.11 4.85 -9.85
N GLU A 88 15.74 5.68 -10.84
CA GLU A 88 16.62 6.76 -11.31
C GLU A 88 16.99 7.69 -10.13
N PRO A 89 18.27 8.08 -9.96
CA PRO A 89 18.72 8.83 -8.78
C PRO A 89 17.94 10.13 -8.50
N ALA A 90 17.58 10.88 -9.55
CA ALA A 90 16.81 12.12 -9.41
C ALA A 90 15.39 11.83 -8.88
N PHE A 91 14.78 10.75 -9.37
CA PHE A 91 13.45 10.34 -8.96
C PHE A 91 13.43 9.77 -7.53
N LEU A 92 14.42 8.94 -7.18
CA LEU A 92 14.61 8.44 -5.82
C LEU A 92 14.72 9.59 -4.80
N ASN A 93 15.51 10.62 -5.11
CA ASN A 93 15.64 11.79 -4.26
C ASN A 93 14.33 12.56 -4.10
N LYS A 94 13.50 12.61 -5.14
CA LYS A 94 12.16 13.22 -5.07
C LYS A 94 11.27 12.45 -4.09
N LEU A 95 11.18 11.12 -4.21
CA LEU A 95 10.36 10.28 -3.34
C LEU A 95 10.76 10.37 -1.87
N ARG A 96 12.07 10.44 -1.59
CA ARG A 96 12.59 10.61 -0.22
C ARG A 96 12.20 11.95 0.40
N LYS A 97 12.18 13.03 -0.39
CA LYS A 97 11.73 14.35 0.08
C LYS A 97 10.23 14.32 0.41
N GLU A 98 9.43 13.69 -0.44
CA GLU A 98 8.00 13.54 -0.23
C GLU A 98 7.67 12.68 1.01
N ALA A 99 8.41 11.58 1.22
CA ALA A 99 8.26 10.74 2.40
C ALA A 99 8.51 11.52 3.70
N LYS A 100 9.61 12.29 3.76
CA LYS A 100 9.94 13.14 4.92
C LYS A 100 8.88 14.20 5.22
N ALA A 101 8.38 14.88 4.18
CA ALA A 101 7.31 15.86 4.33
C ALA A 101 6.02 15.23 4.89
N GLY A 102 5.71 13.98 4.50
CA GLY A 102 4.59 13.23 5.03
C GLY A 102 4.72 12.81 6.50
N GLU A 103 5.95 12.60 6.99
CA GLU A 103 6.24 12.29 8.40
C GLU A 103 6.13 13.54 9.28
N GLU A 104 6.68 14.68 8.84
CA GLU A 104 6.59 15.96 9.54
C GLU A 104 5.13 16.40 9.74
N LEU A 105 4.28 16.25 8.71
CA LEU A 105 2.85 16.57 8.78
C LEU A 105 2.04 15.67 9.72
N LYS A 106 2.52 14.47 10.05
CA LYS A 106 1.90 13.57 11.02
C LYS A 106 2.33 13.90 12.45
N SER A 107 3.56 14.39 12.63
CA SER A 107 4.10 14.81 13.93
C SER A 107 3.40 16.06 14.49
N ASP A 108 3.02 17.01 13.64
CA ASP A 108 2.35 18.26 14.06
C ASP A 108 0.87 18.08 14.48
N ARG A 109 0.28 16.90 14.24
CA ARG A 109 -1.12 16.62 14.58
C ARG A 109 -1.29 15.77 15.85
N GLN A 110 -0.20 15.41 16.52
CA GLN A 110 -0.20 14.72 17.82
C GLN A 110 0.08 15.70 18.95
#